data_AF-A0A4Q1EX98-F1
#
_entry.id   AF-A0A4Q1EX98-F1
#
_cell.length_a   1.000
_cell.length_b   1.000
_cell.length_c   1.000
_cell.angle_alpha   90.00
_cell.angle_beta   90.00
_cell.angle_gamma   90.00
#
_symmetry.space_group_name_H-M   'P 1'
#
loop_
_entity.id
_entity.type
_entity.pdbx_description
1 polymer ?
#
loop_
_entity_poly.entity_id
_entity_poly.type
_entity_poly.pdbx_seq_one_letter_code
_entity_poly.pdbx_strand_id
1 'polypeptide(L)'
;MKLNFLNKLFPSNKKSKKQKNEAIVEDLDDTGFTEEELLQEELLQYGEHVNFYYTNIINSLILYTYNVDQLDEMAPILIDPLAELYEELDYAFLPVLFDTIFRNKLIDESFKEDLLNFKKKVDDIPVEIWDWDFLDHHETWKNIRLEAEILLNKLSVETRTYNTDYTTIIFKK
;
A
#
# COMPACT_ATOMS: atom_id res chain seq x y z
N MET A 1 -7.82 -23.25 4.75
CA MET A 1 -6.53 -23.09 4.07
C MET A 1 -5.74 -22.01 4.79
N LYS A 2 -4.54 -22.30 5.30
CA LYS A 2 -3.68 -21.32 5.96
C LYS A 2 -2.59 -20.93 4.97
N LEU A 3 -2.61 -19.68 4.49
CA LEU A 3 -1.55 -19.11 3.66
C LEU A 3 -0.32 -18.80 4.53
N ASN A 4 0.74 -19.59 4.39
CA ASN A 4 2.02 -19.44 5.09
C ASN A 4 3.06 -18.73 4.20
N PHE A 5 2.71 -17.61 3.55
CA PHE A 5 3.64 -16.90 2.65
C PHE A 5 4.68 -16.04 3.39
N LEU A 6 4.38 -15.59 4.63
CA LEU A 6 5.25 -14.66 5.36
C LEU A 6 6.56 -15.27 5.88
N ASN A 7 6.66 -16.60 6.02
CA ASN A 7 7.87 -17.24 6.56
C ASN A 7 9.05 -17.31 5.55
N LYS A 8 8.84 -17.00 4.27
CA LYS A 8 9.90 -17.05 3.25
C LYS A 8 10.72 -15.75 3.14
N LEU A 9 10.28 -14.66 3.76
CA LEU A 9 10.94 -13.35 3.64
C LEU A 9 12.25 -13.23 4.45
N PHE A 10 12.50 -14.08 5.46
CA PHE A 10 13.77 -14.05 6.23
C PHE A 10 14.19 -15.43 6.77
N PRO A 11 15.21 -16.10 6.21
CA PRO A 11 15.73 -17.34 6.79
C PRO A 11 16.67 -17.04 7.98
N SER A 12 16.32 -17.58 9.16
CA SER A 12 17.22 -17.57 10.32
C SER A 12 18.49 -18.36 10.03
N ASN A 13 19.63 -17.76 10.33
CA ASN A 13 20.95 -18.26 9.99
C ASN A 13 21.34 -19.47 10.87
N LYS A 14 21.34 -20.70 10.33
CA LYS A 14 22.07 -21.84 10.90
C LYS A 14 22.73 -22.69 9.81
N LYS A 15 24.05 -22.59 9.71
CA LYS A 15 24.92 -23.46 8.93
C LYS A 15 24.99 -24.87 9.56
N SER A 16 24.92 -25.92 8.73
CA SER A 16 25.80 -27.10 8.84
C SER A 16 25.65 -28.07 7.64
N LYS A 17 26.63 -27.97 6.72
CA LYS A 17 27.20 -28.94 5.77
C LYS A 17 26.47 -30.27 5.47
N LYS A 18 26.20 -30.50 4.18
CA LYS A 18 26.59 -31.73 3.46
C LYS A 18 26.72 -31.45 1.96
N GLN A 19 27.91 -31.68 1.40
CA GLN A 19 28.16 -31.69 -0.05
C GLN A 19 27.66 -33.01 -0.65
N LYS A 20 26.92 -32.95 -1.74
CA LYS A 20 26.88 -33.95 -2.81
C LYS A 20 26.54 -33.25 -4.13
N ASN A 21 27.36 -33.51 -5.15
CA ASN A 21 27.15 -33.11 -6.52
C ASN A 21 25.91 -33.83 -7.07
N GLU A 22 24.84 -33.09 -7.34
CA GLU A 22 23.69 -33.55 -8.12
C GLU A 22 23.35 -32.43 -9.12
N ALA A 23 23.03 -32.82 -10.34
CA ALA A 23 22.80 -31.94 -11.48
C ALA A 23 21.78 -30.84 -11.13
N ILE A 24 22.01 -29.63 -11.63
CA ILE A 24 21.01 -28.57 -11.63
C ILE A 24 19.90 -29.05 -12.58
N VAL A 25 18.94 -29.79 -12.02
CA VAL A 25 17.62 -29.92 -12.62
C VAL A 25 16.96 -28.61 -12.24
N GLU A 26 16.93 -27.67 -13.18
CA GLU A 26 15.99 -26.56 -13.09
C GLU A 26 14.61 -27.18 -12.90
N ASP A 27 13.96 -26.88 -11.78
CA ASP A 27 12.58 -27.29 -11.51
C ASP A 27 11.68 -26.51 -12.48
N LEU A 28 11.63 -26.99 -13.71
CA LEU A 28 10.78 -26.46 -14.77
C LEU A 28 9.33 -26.88 -14.48
N ASP A 29 8.40 -25.94 -14.56
CA ASP A 29 6.98 -26.23 -14.45
C ASP A 29 6.44 -26.95 -15.69
N ASP A 30 5.16 -27.35 -15.68
CA ASP A 30 4.48 -28.02 -16.81
C ASP A 30 4.48 -27.18 -18.12
N THR A 31 4.86 -25.90 -18.05
CA THR A 31 4.94 -24.98 -19.19
C THR A 31 6.37 -24.76 -19.69
N GLY A 32 7.38 -25.31 -19.00
CA GLY A 32 8.79 -25.26 -19.40
C GLY A 32 9.52 -24.00 -18.95
N PHE A 33 8.98 -23.25 -17.99
CA PHE A 33 9.64 -22.10 -17.37
C PHE A 33 10.17 -22.45 -15.98
N THR A 34 11.25 -21.78 -15.59
CA THR A 34 11.75 -21.81 -14.21
C THR A 34 10.84 -20.98 -13.29
N GLU A 35 10.82 -21.30 -11.99
CA GLU A 35 10.11 -20.48 -11.00
C GLU A 35 10.57 -19.01 -11.02
N GLU A 36 11.86 -18.76 -11.26
CA GLU A 36 12.38 -17.39 -11.39
C GLU A 36 11.83 -16.65 -12.61
N GLU A 37 11.71 -17.31 -13.77
CA GLU A 37 11.18 -16.69 -15.00
C GLU A 37 9.71 -16.31 -14.85
N LEU A 38 8.90 -17.20 -14.27
CA LEU A 38 7.48 -16.93 -13.98
C LEU A 38 7.33 -15.74 -13.03
N LEU A 39 8.18 -15.69 -11.99
CA LEU A 39 8.17 -14.57 -11.05
C LEU A 39 8.58 -13.25 -11.74
N GLN A 40 9.56 -13.26 -12.64
CA GLN A 40 9.92 -12.05 -13.39
C GLN A 40 8.77 -11.58 -14.29
N GLU A 41 8.09 -12.51 -14.97
CA GLU A 41 6.93 -12.18 -15.80
C GLU A 41 5.79 -11.58 -14.97
N GLU A 42 5.49 -12.17 -13.81
CA GLU A 42 4.49 -11.63 -12.88
C GLU A 42 4.87 -10.21 -12.40
N LEU A 43 6.13 -9.99 -12.00
CA LEU A 43 6.60 -8.69 -11.54
C LEU A 43 6.60 -7.62 -12.64
N LEU A 44 6.78 -8.02 -13.90
CA LEU A 44 6.64 -7.15 -15.08
C LEU A 44 5.18 -6.76 -15.28
N GLN A 45 4.25 -7.71 -15.15
CA GLN A 45 2.82 -7.43 -15.25
C GLN A 45 2.35 -6.41 -14.20
N TYR A 46 2.80 -6.54 -12.94
CA TYR A 46 2.52 -5.50 -11.94
C TYR A 46 3.11 -4.14 -12.35
N GLY A 47 4.28 -4.12 -12.99
CA GLY A 47 4.92 -2.90 -13.49
C GLY A 47 4.05 -2.10 -14.47
N GLU A 48 3.17 -2.75 -15.23
CA GLU A 48 2.29 -2.09 -16.21
C GLU A 48 1.30 -1.12 -15.57
N HIS A 49 0.98 -1.31 -14.29
CA HIS A 49 0.01 -0.51 -13.54
C HIS A 49 0.65 0.29 -12.39
N VAL A 50 1.99 0.45 -12.39
CA VAL A 50 2.72 1.09 -11.28
C VAL A 50 2.25 2.52 -10.96
N ASN A 51 1.81 3.29 -11.96
CA ASN A 51 1.29 4.64 -11.75
C ASN A 51 -0.03 4.64 -10.98
N PHE A 52 -0.88 3.63 -11.18
CA PHE A 52 -2.10 3.45 -10.41
C PHE A 52 -1.75 3.13 -8.95
N TYR A 53 -0.81 2.22 -8.70
CA TYR A 53 -0.39 1.89 -7.34
C TYR A 53 0.23 3.09 -6.61
N TYR A 54 1.07 3.87 -7.30
CA TYR A 54 1.58 5.13 -6.78
C TYR A 54 0.45 6.09 -6.43
N THR A 55 -0.53 6.24 -7.32
CA THR A 55 -1.71 7.09 -7.09
C THR A 55 -2.47 6.65 -5.85
N ASN A 56 -2.64 5.35 -5.62
CA ASN A 56 -3.32 4.85 -4.42
C ASN A 56 -2.59 5.25 -3.14
N ILE A 57 -1.25 5.14 -3.07
CA ILE A 57 -0.50 5.65 -1.90
C ILE A 57 -0.77 7.13 -1.68
N ILE A 58 -0.66 7.95 -2.73
CA ILE A 58 -0.83 9.39 -2.61
C ILE A 58 -2.26 9.75 -2.22
N ASN A 59 -3.26 9.11 -2.85
CA ASN A 59 -4.67 9.32 -2.55
C ASN A 59 -5.01 8.92 -1.11
N SER A 60 -4.54 7.76 -0.64
CA SER A 60 -4.76 7.34 0.75
C SER A 60 -4.19 8.37 1.72
N LEU A 61 -2.95 8.83 1.50
CA LEU A 61 -2.36 9.89 2.32
C LEU A 61 -3.18 11.19 2.28
N ILE A 62 -3.65 11.61 1.10
CA ILE A 62 -4.50 12.81 0.94
C ILE A 62 -5.80 12.67 1.72
N LEU A 63 -6.48 11.51 1.66
CA LEU A 63 -7.72 11.30 2.40
C LEU A 63 -7.50 11.46 3.92
N TYR A 64 -6.37 11.00 4.45
CA TYR A 64 -6.03 11.22 5.85
C TYR A 64 -5.71 12.68 6.21
N THR A 65 -5.51 13.58 5.23
CA THR A 65 -5.36 15.01 5.52
C THR A 65 -6.70 15.73 5.71
N TYR A 66 -7.80 15.13 5.28
CA TYR A 66 -9.11 15.77 5.27
C TYR A 66 -9.70 15.91 6.69
N ASN A 67 -10.49 16.96 6.86
CA ASN A 67 -11.43 17.09 7.96
C ASN A 67 -12.77 16.39 7.62
N VAL A 68 -13.72 16.39 8.56
CA VAL A 68 -15.02 15.74 8.35
C VAL A 68 -15.73 16.28 7.11
N ASP A 69 -15.82 17.60 6.94
CA ASP A 69 -16.52 18.23 5.82
C ASP A 69 -15.90 17.84 4.47
N GLN A 70 -14.56 17.88 4.37
CA GLN A 70 -13.83 17.51 3.16
C GLN A 70 -13.95 16.01 2.84
N LEU A 71 -14.01 15.17 3.86
CA LEU A 71 -14.19 13.73 3.68
C LEU A 71 -15.64 13.40 3.27
N ASP A 72 -16.64 14.10 3.82
CA ASP A 72 -18.04 13.96 3.40
C ASP A 72 -18.25 14.40 1.94
N GLU A 73 -17.55 15.45 1.50
CA GLU A 73 -17.54 15.89 0.09
C GLU A 73 -17.05 14.80 -0.88
N MET A 74 -16.33 13.78 -0.39
CA MET A 74 -15.87 12.65 -1.20
C MET A 74 -16.95 11.59 -1.43
N ALA A 75 -18.11 11.63 -0.77
CA ALA A 75 -19.18 10.63 -0.92
C ALA A 75 -19.70 10.38 -2.37
N PRO A 76 -19.59 11.32 -3.34
CA PRO A 76 -19.90 11.04 -4.74
C PRO A 76 -18.84 10.19 -5.46
N ILE A 77 -17.62 10.15 -4.91
CA ILE A 77 -16.44 9.48 -5.47
C ILE A 77 -16.20 8.16 -4.71
N LEU A 78 -16.25 8.23 -3.38
CA LEU A 78 -16.08 7.13 -2.43
C LEU A 78 -17.45 6.64 -1.98
N ILE A 79 -17.69 5.33 -1.95
CA ILE A 79 -19.02 4.80 -1.63
C ILE A 79 -19.38 5.11 -0.18
N ASP A 80 -18.43 4.91 0.74
CA ASP A 80 -18.49 5.28 2.15
C ASP A 80 -17.12 5.86 2.56
N PRO A 81 -16.96 7.19 2.60
CA PRO A 81 -15.65 7.82 2.81
C PRO A 81 -14.90 7.36 4.07
N LEU A 82 -15.61 7.03 5.16
CA LEU A 82 -14.97 6.58 6.40
C LEU A 82 -14.45 5.15 6.28
N ALA A 83 -15.21 4.25 5.66
CA ALA A 83 -14.74 2.90 5.37
C ALA A 83 -13.58 2.90 4.35
N GLU A 84 -13.70 3.74 3.33
CA GLU A 84 -12.75 3.84 2.23
C GLU A 84 -11.39 4.38 2.70
N LEU A 85 -11.31 5.18 3.78
CA LEU A 85 -10.03 5.53 4.42
C LEU A 85 -9.20 4.28 4.75
N TYR A 86 -9.85 3.26 5.33
CA TYR A 86 -9.20 2.02 5.71
C TYR A 86 -8.92 1.15 4.48
N GLU A 87 -9.89 0.99 3.59
CA GLU A 87 -9.78 0.09 2.42
C GLU A 87 -8.73 0.58 1.41
N GLU A 88 -8.73 1.88 1.09
CA GLU A 88 -7.75 2.49 0.17
C GLU A 88 -6.33 2.40 0.75
N LEU A 89 -6.17 2.58 2.06
CA LEU A 89 -4.88 2.42 2.72
C LEU A 89 -4.41 0.96 2.70
N ASP A 90 -5.28 0.00 3.05
CA ASP A 90 -4.92 -1.41 3.06
C ASP A 90 -4.54 -1.90 1.65
N TYR A 91 -5.29 -1.46 0.62
CA TYR A 91 -4.97 -1.79 -0.77
C TYR A 91 -3.62 -1.20 -1.21
N ALA A 92 -3.38 0.08 -0.94
CA ALA A 92 -2.14 0.78 -1.31
C ALA A 92 -0.88 0.14 -0.68
N PHE A 93 -1.05 -0.53 0.46
CA PHE A 93 0.04 -1.17 1.21
C PHE A 93 0.09 -2.69 1.07
N LEU A 94 -0.66 -3.28 0.12
CA LEU A 94 -0.47 -4.68 -0.24
C LEU A 94 0.99 -4.90 -0.67
N PRO A 95 1.72 -5.87 -0.08
CA PRO A 95 3.18 -5.95 -0.22
C PRO A 95 3.68 -5.90 -1.67
N VAL A 96 3.04 -6.66 -2.56
CA VAL A 96 3.43 -6.72 -3.98
C VAL A 96 3.22 -5.39 -4.72
N LEU A 97 2.13 -4.67 -4.41
CA LEU A 97 1.82 -3.38 -5.04
C LEU A 97 2.76 -2.29 -4.51
N PHE A 98 2.91 -2.26 -3.18
CA PHE A 98 3.79 -1.33 -2.47
C PHE A 98 5.24 -1.48 -2.95
N ASP A 99 5.80 -2.69 -2.94
CA ASP A 99 7.18 -2.95 -3.40
C ASP A 99 7.38 -2.65 -4.89
N THR A 100 6.33 -2.76 -5.71
CA THR A 100 6.39 -2.44 -7.14
C THR A 100 6.69 -0.97 -7.38
N ILE A 101 6.20 -0.06 -6.52
CA ILE A 101 6.43 1.39 -6.64
C ILE A 101 7.92 1.72 -6.43
N PHE A 102 8.54 1.12 -5.42
CA PHE A 102 9.97 1.32 -5.13
C PHE A 102 10.87 0.65 -6.17
N ARG A 103 10.53 -0.57 -6.61
CA ARG A 103 11.27 -1.26 -7.69
C ARG A 103 11.31 -0.43 -8.97
N ASN A 104 10.23 0.30 -9.26
CA ASN A 104 10.12 1.22 -10.40
C ASN A 104 10.58 2.65 -10.10
N LYS A 105 11.09 2.92 -8.88
CA LYS A 105 11.67 4.22 -8.48
C LYS A 105 10.71 5.41 -8.57
N LEU A 106 9.41 5.19 -8.42
CA LEU A 106 8.43 6.28 -8.31
C LEU A 106 8.50 6.97 -6.95
N ILE A 107 8.92 6.24 -5.92
CA ILE A 107 9.25 6.76 -4.59
C ILE A 107 10.65 6.24 -4.23
N ASP A 108 11.45 7.10 -3.60
CA ASP A 108 12.78 6.71 -3.11
C ASP A 108 12.67 5.71 -1.95
N GLU A 109 13.54 4.69 -1.94
CA GLU A 109 13.55 3.63 -0.91
C GLU A 109 13.69 4.19 0.51
N SER A 110 14.31 5.37 0.67
CA SER A 110 14.44 6.02 1.98
C SER A 110 13.11 6.39 2.64
N PHE A 111 12.02 6.50 1.88
CA PHE A 111 10.68 6.79 2.42
C PHE A 111 9.88 5.53 2.79
N LYS A 112 10.39 4.33 2.49
CA LYS A 112 9.66 3.08 2.69
C LYS A 112 9.28 2.85 4.14
N GLU A 113 10.24 3.03 5.06
CA GLU A 113 10.03 2.86 6.49
C GLU A 113 9.06 3.91 7.05
N ASP A 114 9.18 5.16 6.59
CA ASP A 114 8.27 6.25 6.96
C ASP A 114 6.81 5.94 6.59
N LEU A 115 6.58 5.43 5.37
CA LEU A 115 5.25 5.02 4.89
C LEU A 115 4.70 3.82 5.66
N LEU A 116 5.51 2.79 5.90
CA LEU A 116 5.10 1.61 6.67
C LEU A 116 4.77 1.97 8.12
N ASN A 117 5.52 2.88 8.73
CA ASN A 117 5.26 3.38 10.07
C ASN A 117 3.94 4.16 10.15
N PHE A 118 3.63 4.95 9.12
CA PHE A 118 2.33 5.61 9.04
C PHE A 118 1.18 4.62 8.95
N LYS A 119 1.27 3.63 8.04
CA LYS A 119 0.25 2.58 7.92
C LYS A 119 0.03 1.87 9.26
N LYS A 120 1.11 1.49 9.94
CA LYS A 120 1.03 0.86 11.25
C LYS A 120 0.32 1.73 12.28
N LYS A 121 0.60 3.04 12.32
CA LYS A 121 -0.08 3.95 13.25
C LYS A 121 -1.58 4.04 12.98
N VAL A 122 -1.99 3.98 11.72
CA VAL A 122 -3.40 3.90 11.33
C VAL A 122 -4.01 2.57 11.78
N ASP A 123 -3.34 1.44 11.53
CA ASP A 123 -3.80 0.12 11.96
C ASP A 123 -3.94 0.02 13.49
N ASP A 124 -3.12 0.77 14.24
CA ASP A 124 -3.13 0.83 15.70
C ASP A 124 -4.23 1.80 16.25
N ILE A 125 -5.01 2.49 15.39
CA ILE A 125 -6.13 3.34 15.83
C ILE A 125 -7.23 2.45 16.45
N PRO A 126 -7.66 2.71 17.70
CA PRO A 126 -8.74 1.96 18.32
C PRO A 126 -10.05 2.05 17.54
N VAL A 127 -10.75 0.92 17.37
CA VAL A 127 -12.01 0.83 16.63
C VAL A 127 -13.09 1.76 17.17
N GLU A 128 -13.05 2.08 18.46
CA GLU A 128 -14.03 2.94 19.13
C GLU A 128 -13.97 4.40 18.68
N ILE A 129 -12.86 4.83 18.07
CA ILE A 129 -12.68 6.19 17.55
C ILE A 129 -12.69 6.24 16.02
N TRP A 130 -13.02 5.13 15.34
CA TRP A 130 -13.33 5.09 13.91
C TRP A 130 -14.79 5.50 13.69
N ASP A 131 -15.10 6.74 14.06
CA ASP A 131 -16.42 7.35 13.90
C ASP A 131 -16.25 8.84 13.60
N TRP A 132 -17.20 9.37 12.81
CA TRP A 132 -17.22 10.75 12.34
C TRP A 132 -17.05 11.79 13.47
N ASP A 133 -17.62 11.53 14.64
CA ASP A 133 -17.57 12.45 15.79
C ASP A 133 -16.13 12.67 16.32
N PHE A 134 -15.20 11.76 16.00
CA PHE A 134 -13.82 11.80 16.51
C PHE A 134 -12.80 12.35 15.52
N LEU A 135 -13.07 12.34 14.22
CA LEU A 135 -12.06 12.65 13.18
C LEU A 135 -11.41 14.04 13.36
N ASP A 136 -12.18 15.04 13.77
CA ASP A 136 -11.66 16.41 13.91
C ASP A 136 -11.22 16.78 15.33
N HIS A 137 -11.60 15.98 16.32
CA HIS A 137 -11.49 16.36 17.72
C HIS A 137 -10.54 15.45 18.50
N HIS A 138 -10.47 14.17 18.15
CA HIS A 138 -9.63 13.21 18.84
C HIS A 138 -8.15 13.41 18.47
N GLU A 139 -7.29 13.37 19.49
CA GLU A 139 -5.86 13.69 19.32
C GLU A 139 -5.15 12.71 18.39
N THR A 140 -5.52 11.42 18.43
CA THR A 140 -5.00 10.42 17.49
C THR A 140 -5.23 10.82 16.04
N TRP A 141 -6.46 11.22 15.67
CA TRP A 141 -6.78 11.62 14.30
C TRP A 141 -6.05 12.89 13.88
N LYS A 142 -5.92 13.88 14.78
CA LYS A 142 -5.12 15.08 14.52
C LYS A 142 -3.64 14.75 14.25
N ASN A 143 -3.06 13.82 15.01
CA ASN A 143 -1.69 13.38 14.80
C ASN A 143 -1.53 12.64 13.48
N ILE A 144 -2.45 11.72 13.16
CA ILE A 144 -2.46 11.01 11.87
C ILE A 144 -2.55 12.00 10.71
N ARG A 145 -3.45 12.98 10.78
CA ARG A 145 -3.58 14.05 9.79
C ARG A 145 -2.28 14.81 9.58
N LEU A 146 -1.64 15.24 10.67
CA LEU A 146 -0.37 15.95 10.61
C LEU A 146 0.73 15.09 10.00
N GLU A 147 0.79 13.81 10.33
CA GLU A 147 1.78 12.89 9.78
C GLU A 147 1.59 12.64 8.30
N ALA A 148 0.34 12.47 7.84
CA ALA A 148 0.01 12.37 6.43
C ALA A 148 0.46 13.62 5.66
N GLU A 149 0.21 14.82 6.20
CA GLU A 149 0.69 16.08 5.63
C GLU A 149 2.22 16.15 5.55
N ILE A 150 2.93 15.72 6.60
CA ILE A 150 4.40 15.68 6.59
C ILE A 150 4.91 14.71 5.51
N LEU A 151 4.30 13.54 5.36
CA LEU A 151 4.67 12.57 4.33
C LEU A 151 4.45 13.10 2.92
N LEU A 152 3.29 13.69 2.64
CA LEU A 152 3.02 14.30 1.35
C LEU A 152 4.03 15.39 1.00
N ASN A 153 4.41 16.22 1.99
CA ASN A 153 5.45 17.23 1.81
C ASN A 153 6.83 16.60 1.53
N LYS A 154 7.23 15.55 2.26
CA LYS A 154 8.48 14.81 2.02
C LYS A 154 8.53 14.20 0.62
N LEU A 155 7.39 13.69 0.15
CA LEU A 155 7.21 13.12 -1.19
C LEU A 155 7.07 14.20 -2.28
N SER A 156 7.14 15.48 -1.92
CA SER A 156 6.99 16.62 -2.85
C SER A 156 5.64 16.63 -3.59
N VAL A 157 4.58 16.16 -2.94
CA VAL A 157 3.21 16.24 -3.46
C VAL A 157 2.65 17.64 -3.16
N GLU A 158 2.42 18.42 -4.22
CA GLU A 158 2.03 19.82 -4.08
C GLU A 158 0.54 19.99 -3.70
N THR A 159 -0.32 19.08 -4.18
CA THR A 159 -1.78 19.20 -4.05
C THR A 159 -2.35 18.24 -3.01
N ARG A 160 -3.39 18.66 -2.31
CA ARG A 160 -4.21 17.80 -1.41
C ARG A 160 -5.54 17.50 -2.07
N THR A 161 -5.50 17.27 -3.37
CA THR A 161 -6.69 16.97 -4.17
C THR A 161 -6.61 15.51 -4.55
N TYR A 162 -7.60 14.75 -4.13
CA TYR A 162 -7.73 13.34 -4.50
C TYR A 162 -7.74 13.20 -6.03
N ASN A 163 -6.88 12.33 -6.56
CA ASN A 163 -6.82 12.06 -7.99
C ASN A 163 -7.91 11.06 -8.38
N THR A 164 -8.85 11.48 -9.24
CA THR A 164 -9.97 10.66 -9.72
C THR A 164 -9.74 10.04 -11.10
N ASP A 165 -8.53 10.12 -11.67
CA ASP A 165 -8.22 9.67 -13.04
C ASP A 165 -8.46 8.16 -13.23
N TYR A 166 -8.40 7.40 -12.13
CA TYR A 166 -8.63 5.96 -12.09
C TYR A 166 -9.99 5.58 -11.48
N THR A 167 -10.84 6.56 -11.16
CA THR A 167 -12.14 6.35 -10.53
C THR A 167 -13.29 6.61 -11.52
N THR A 168 -14.32 5.77 -11.47
CA THR A 168 -15.57 6.04 -12.22
C THR A 168 -16.57 6.76 -11.32
N ILE A 169 -16.84 8.03 -11.61
CA ILE A 169 -17.80 8.83 -10.84
C ILE A 169 -19.23 8.51 -11.31
N ILE A 170 -20.07 8.01 -10.40
CA ILE A 170 -21.47 7.70 -10.69
C ILE A 170 -22.35 8.87 -10.24
N PHE A 171 -22.78 9.71 -11.17
CA PHE A 171 -23.76 10.76 -10.87
C PHE A 171 -25.15 10.14 -10.60
N LYS A 172 -25.73 10.40 -9.43
CA LYS A 172 -27.18 10.20 -9.23
C LYS A 172 -27.94 11.22 -10.06
N LYS A 173 -28.76 10.73 -11.00
CA LYS A 173 -29.76 11.53 -11.73
C LYS A 173 -30.90 11.95 -10.82
#